data_AF-A0A7J7DGS8-F1
#
_entry.id   AF-A0A7J7DGS8-F1
#
_cell.length_a   1.000
_cell.length_b   1.000
_cell.length_c   1.000
_cell.angle_alpha   90.00
_cell.angle_beta   90.00
_cell.angle_gamma   90.00
#
_symmetry.space_group_name_H-M   'P 1'
#
loop_
_entity.id
_entity.type
_entity.pdbx_description
1 polymer ?
#
loop_
_entity_poly.entity_id
_entity_poly.type
_entity_poly.pdbx_seq_one_letter_code
_entity_poly.pdbx_strand_id
1 'polypeptide(L)'
;MDGVAYSVNNEIHVNANYLGNYSGDVKREFTGVIYHEMTHIWQWNGNGQTPGGLIEGIADYVRLKANYIPSHWVKPGQGDRWDQGYDVTARFLDYCNSLRNGFVAELNKKMRSGYSATYFVDLLGKTVDRLWSDYKAKYGQ
;
A
#
# COMPACT_ATOMS: atom_id res chain seq x y z
N MET A 1 6.47 -19.81 10.08
CA MET A 1 6.70 -18.75 9.08
C MET A 1 7.62 -17.71 9.70
N ASP A 2 8.45 -17.07 8.88
CA ASP A 2 9.45 -16.12 9.36
C ASP A 2 8.98 -14.65 9.26
N GLY A 3 7.87 -14.40 8.56
CA GLY A 3 7.24 -13.08 8.43
C GLY A 3 6.19 -12.77 9.51
N VAL A 4 5.62 -11.57 9.45
CA VAL A 4 4.58 -11.07 10.38
C VAL A 4 3.22 -11.73 10.12
N ALA A 5 2.80 -11.73 8.86
CA ALA A 5 1.58 -12.36 8.36
C ALA A 5 1.71 -12.61 6.86
N TYR A 6 0.76 -13.36 6.30
CA TYR A 6 0.55 -13.45 4.85
C TYR A 6 -0.89 -13.86 4.54
N SER A 7 -1.30 -13.60 3.31
CA SER A 7 -2.60 -14.00 2.77
C SER A 7 -2.45 -14.98 1.61
N VAL A 8 -3.20 -16.08 1.64
CA VAL A 8 -3.23 -17.07 0.56
C VAL A 8 -4.60 -17.74 0.52
N ASN A 9 -5.16 -18.00 -0.67
CA ASN A 9 -6.42 -18.74 -0.83
C ASN A 9 -7.59 -18.23 0.06
N ASN A 10 -7.73 -16.91 0.19
CA ASN A 10 -8.70 -16.25 1.07
C ASN A 10 -8.51 -16.51 2.57
N GLU A 11 -7.35 -17.01 2.97
CA GLU A 11 -6.96 -17.19 4.37
C GLU A 11 -5.90 -16.15 4.75
N ILE A 12 -6.02 -15.63 5.97
CA ILE A 12 -5.03 -14.75 6.58
C ILE A 12 -4.32 -15.54 7.68
N HIS A 13 -3.00 -15.68 7.55
CA HIS A 13 -2.14 -16.38 8.49
C HIS A 13 -1.33 -15.35 9.27
N VAL A 14 -1.37 -15.39 10.60
CA VAL A 14 -0.66 -14.42 11.47
C VAL A 14 0.32 -15.12 12.39
N ASN A 15 1.50 -14.53 12.59
CA ASN A 15 2.60 -15.17 13.30
C ASN A 15 2.42 -15.02 14.81
N ALA A 16 2.03 -16.11 15.48
CA ALA A 16 1.86 -16.13 16.92
C ALA A 16 3.15 -15.75 17.67
N ASN A 17 4.32 -16.14 17.16
CA ASN A 17 5.60 -15.78 17.78
C ASN A 17 5.91 -14.29 17.62
N TYR A 18 5.59 -13.68 16.48
CA TYR A 18 5.71 -12.23 16.31
C TYR A 18 4.83 -11.48 17.31
N LEU A 19 3.54 -11.84 17.38
CA LEU A 19 2.59 -11.20 18.30
C LEU A 19 2.99 -11.40 19.77
N GLY A 20 3.41 -12.61 20.14
CA GLY A 20 3.81 -12.92 21.52
C GLY A 20 5.06 -12.19 21.98
N ASN A 21 5.93 -11.76 21.05
CA ASN A 21 7.14 -11.00 21.34
C ASN A 21 7.02 -9.50 21.03
N TYR A 22 5.84 -9.02 20.63
CA TYR A 22 5.64 -7.60 20.31
C TYR A 22 5.60 -6.75 21.59
N SER A 23 6.49 -5.76 21.69
CA SER A 23 6.67 -4.95 22.91
C SER A 23 5.82 -3.67 22.97
N GLY A 24 5.02 -3.37 21.93
CA GLY A 24 4.14 -2.21 21.86
C GLY A 24 2.66 -2.54 22.13
N ASP A 25 1.77 -1.69 21.63
CA ASP A 25 0.33 -1.96 21.62
C ASP A 25 0.01 -3.08 20.62
N VAL A 26 0.04 -4.32 21.12
CA VAL A 26 -0.20 -5.53 20.31
C VAL A 26 -1.57 -5.54 19.64
N LYS A 27 -2.59 -4.95 20.29
CA LYS A 27 -3.94 -4.89 19.70
C LYS A 27 -3.94 -3.97 18.49
N ARG A 28 -3.30 -2.81 18.61
CA ARG A 28 -3.18 -1.85 17.51
C ARG A 28 -2.33 -2.42 16.37
N GLU A 29 -1.23 -3.08 16.68
CA GLU A 29 -0.38 -3.73 15.67
C GLU A 29 -1.13 -4.84 14.94
N PHE A 30 -1.72 -5.79 15.67
CA PHE A 30 -2.50 -6.88 15.10
C PHE A 30 -3.63 -6.33 14.20
N THR A 31 -4.37 -5.32 14.66
CA THR A 31 -5.44 -4.73 13.87
C THR A 31 -4.89 -4.12 12.57
N GLY A 32 -3.76 -3.41 12.64
CA GLY A 32 -3.11 -2.85 11.46
C GLY A 32 -2.66 -3.92 10.45
N VAL A 33 -2.07 -5.01 10.93
CA VAL A 33 -1.70 -6.17 10.11
C VAL A 33 -2.93 -6.78 9.45
N ILE A 34 -4.04 -6.94 10.18
CA ILE A 34 -5.28 -7.45 9.57
C ILE A 34 -5.83 -6.51 8.48
N TYR A 35 -5.73 -5.19 8.62
CA TYR A 35 -6.11 -4.27 7.53
C TYR A 35 -5.23 -4.46 6.28
N HIS A 36 -3.93 -4.66 6.46
CA HIS A 36 -3.01 -4.95 5.37
C HIS A 36 -3.40 -6.26 4.67
N GLU A 37 -3.46 -7.36 5.42
CA GLU A 37 -3.73 -8.70 4.89
C GLU A 37 -5.14 -8.81 4.27
N MET A 38 -6.16 -8.23 4.90
CA MET A 38 -7.51 -8.18 4.33
C MET A 38 -7.53 -7.47 2.97
N THR A 39 -6.65 -6.50 2.74
CA THR A 39 -6.55 -5.82 1.44
C THR A 39 -6.11 -6.80 0.35
N HIS A 40 -5.21 -7.74 0.64
CA HIS A 40 -4.79 -8.77 -0.32
C HIS A 40 -5.94 -9.67 -0.77
N ILE A 41 -6.97 -9.87 0.08
CA ILE A 41 -8.16 -10.66 -0.25
C ILE A 41 -9.04 -9.95 -1.29
N TRP A 42 -9.17 -8.62 -1.19
CA TRP A 42 -10.08 -7.82 -2.02
C TRP A 42 -9.41 -7.16 -3.23
N GLN A 43 -8.08 -7.04 -3.21
CA GLN A 43 -7.36 -6.37 -4.28
C GLN A 43 -7.18 -7.27 -5.50
N TRP A 44 -7.21 -6.68 -6.68
CA TRP A 44 -6.79 -7.34 -7.90
C TRP A 44 -5.28 -7.20 -8.07
N ASN A 45 -4.63 -8.30 -8.49
CA ASN A 45 -3.19 -8.30 -8.77
C ASN A 45 -2.83 -8.07 -10.25
N GLY A 46 -3.80 -7.69 -11.09
CA GLY A 46 -3.55 -7.48 -12.52
C GLY A 46 -3.16 -8.76 -13.24
N ASN A 47 -3.74 -9.92 -12.90
CA ASN A 47 -3.32 -11.22 -13.42
C ASN A 47 -1.81 -11.48 -13.23
N GLY A 48 -1.27 -11.04 -12.09
CA GLY A 48 0.17 -11.14 -11.77
C GLY A 48 1.07 -10.12 -12.48
N GLN A 49 0.51 -9.16 -13.22
CA GLN A 49 1.29 -8.14 -13.94
C GLN A 49 1.55 -6.88 -13.11
N THR A 50 0.84 -6.71 -11.98
CA THR A 50 1.01 -5.53 -11.12
C THR A 50 2.36 -5.62 -10.39
N PRO A 51 3.17 -4.54 -10.36
CA PRO A 51 4.40 -4.50 -9.58
C PRO A 51 4.15 -4.89 -8.13
N GLY A 52 4.97 -5.79 -7.57
CA GLY A 52 4.80 -6.27 -6.20
C GLY A 52 4.78 -5.15 -5.17
N GLY A 53 5.62 -4.11 -5.33
CA GLY A 53 5.58 -2.98 -4.41
C GLY A 53 4.32 -2.12 -4.51
N LEU A 54 3.64 -2.08 -5.67
CA LEU A 54 2.32 -1.46 -5.76
C LEU A 54 1.27 -2.28 -4.99
N ILE A 55 1.33 -3.62 -5.09
CA ILE A 55 0.47 -4.55 -4.33
C ILE A 55 0.62 -4.35 -2.82
N GLU A 56 1.85 -4.41 -2.31
CA GLU A 56 2.13 -4.18 -0.87
C GLU A 56 1.76 -2.75 -0.46
N GLY A 57 2.02 -1.77 -1.33
CA GLY A 57 1.71 -0.36 -1.06
C GLY A 57 0.21 -0.06 -0.99
N ILE A 58 -0.64 -0.75 -1.75
CA ILE A 58 -2.10 -0.63 -1.65
C ILE A 58 -2.58 -1.19 -0.30
N ALA A 59 -2.03 -2.32 0.14
CA ALA A 59 -2.33 -2.90 1.44
C ALA A 59 -1.96 -1.96 2.60
N ASP A 60 -0.76 -1.37 2.56
CA ASP A 60 -0.36 -0.38 3.54
C ASP A 60 -1.08 0.96 3.40
N TYR A 61 -1.53 1.35 2.20
CA TYR A 61 -2.41 2.50 2.04
C TYR A 61 -3.73 2.32 2.80
N VAL A 62 -4.35 1.14 2.73
CA VAL A 62 -5.58 0.86 3.49
C VAL A 62 -5.31 0.93 5.00
N ARG A 63 -4.21 0.33 5.47
CA ARG A 63 -3.76 0.42 6.87
C ARG A 63 -3.54 1.89 7.30
N LEU A 64 -2.96 2.71 6.43
CA LEU A 64 -2.77 4.15 6.63
C LEU A 64 -4.10 4.87 6.79
N LYS A 65 -5.05 4.67 5.87
CA LYS A 65 -6.37 5.32 5.90
C LYS A 65 -7.21 4.89 7.10
N ALA A 66 -7.00 3.66 7.58
CA ALA A 66 -7.63 3.16 8.81
C ALA A 66 -6.96 3.70 10.10
N ASN A 67 -5.95 4.57 9.99
CA ASN A 67 -5.23 5.18 11.10
C ASN A 67 -4.46 4.17 11.98
N TYR A 68 -3.90 3.12 11.37
CA TYR A 68 -3.04 2.11 12.00
C TYR A 68 -1.57 2.21 11.56
N ILE A 69 -1.08 3.44 11.38
CA ILE A 69 0.30 3.75 10.99
C ILE A 69 1.26 3.39 12.14
N PRO A 70 2.22 2.48 11.95
CA PRO A 70 3.32 2.23 12.88
C PRO A 70 4.26 3.43 13.01
N SER A 71 4.88 3.59 14.18
CA SER A 71 5.79 4.71 14.47
C SER A 71 7.08 4.70 13.63
N HIS A 72 7.50 3.52 13.13
CA HIS A 72 8.71 3.37 12.34
C HIS A 72 8.50 3.64 10.84
N TRP A 73 7.26 3.87 10.40
CA TRP A 73 6.98 4.14 8.99
C TRP A 73 7.65 5.42 8.52
N VAL A 74 8.06 5.40 7.27
CA VAL A 74 8.64 6.57 6.61
C VAL A 74 7.66 7.76 6.61
N LYS A 75 8.25 8.95 6.61
CA LYS A 75 7.52 10.21 6.44
C LYS A 75 7.14 10.40 4.96
N PRO A 76 6.08 11.20 4.67
CA PRO A 76 5.82 11.64 3.30
C PRO A 76 7.09 12.22 2.67
N GLY A 77 7.33 11.90 1.40
CA GLY A 77 8.51 12.33 0.63
C GLY A 77 9.74 11.42 0.76
N GLN A 78 9.78 10.47 1.70
CA GLN A 78 10.89 9.51 1.81
C GLN A 78 10.74 8.33 0.84
N GLY A 79 11.83 7.57 0.65
CA GLY A 79 11.93 6.47 -0.31
C GLY A 79 12.42 6.89 -1.70
N ASP A 80 12.76 5.90 -2.52
CA ASP A 80 13.52 6.09 -3.76
C ASP A 80 12.65 5.93 -5.03
N ARG A 81 11.62 5.08 -4.96
CA ARG A 81 10.72 4.80 -6.09
C ARG A 81 9.27 4.65 -5.64
N TRP A 82 8.34 4.94 -6.56
CA TRP A 82 6.92 4.96 -6.28
C TRP A 82 6.34 3.57 -5.98
N ASP A 83 6.95 2.49 -6.51
CA ASP A 83 6.59 1.08 -6.32
C ASP A 83 7.59 0.35 -5.40
N GLN A 84 8.19 1.07 -4.44
CA GLN A 84 9.13 0.47 -3.50
C GLN A 84 8.48 -0.58 -2.59
N GLY A 85 7.16 -0.50 -2.40
CA GLY A 85 6.42 -1.34 -1.46
C GLY A 85 6.03 -0.59 -0.21
N TYR A 86 5.16 -1.25 0.55
CA TYR A 86 4.84 -0.92 1.93
C TYR A 86 4.54 0.56 2.15
N ASP A 87 5.06 1.13 3.24
CA ASP A 87 4.86 2.49 3.70
C ASP A 87 5.28 3.56 2.68
N VAL A 88 6.39 3.37 1.96
CA VAL A 88 6.85 4.30 0.92
C VAL A 88 5.78 4.47 -0.17
N THR A 89 5.32 3.35 -0.73
CA THR A 89 4.29 3.38 -1.78
C THR A 89 2.95 3.83 -1.21
N ALA A 90 2.59 3.43 0.01
CA ALA A 90 1.36 3.86 0.67
C ALA A 90 1.27 5.39 0.84
N ARG A 91 2.37 6.06 1.21
CA ARG A 91 2.44 7.52 1.33
C ARG A 91 2.25 8.21 -0.03
N PHE A 92 2.82 7.66 -1.09
CA PHE A 92 2.62 8.17 -2.45
C PHE A 92 1.17 7.98 -2.91
N LEU A 93 0.57 6.83 -2.63
CA LEU A 93 -0.84 6.58 -2.95
C LEU A 93 -1.79 7.51 -2.18
N ASP A 94 -1.47 7.88 -0.94
CA ASP A 94 -2.22 8.89 -0.18
C ASP A 94 -2.12 10.29 -0.80
N TYR A 95 -0.94 10.66 -1.32
CA TYR A 95 -0.81 11.87 -2.15
C TYR A 95 -1.68 11.79 -3.42
N CYS A 96 -1.62 10.69 -4.17
CA CYS A 96 -2.45 10.50 -5.37
C CYS A 96 -3.95 10.59 -5.05
N ASN A 97 -4.39 10.00 -3.92
CA ASN A 97 -5.77 10.11 -3.46
C ASN A 97 -6.15 11.53 -3.02
N SER A 98 -5.20 12.35 -2.55
CA SER A 98 -5.44 13.77 -2.27
C SER A 98 -5.67 14.61 -3.54
N LEU A 99 -5.12 14.18 -4.68
CA LEU A 99 -5.36 14.82 -5.98
C LEU A 99 -6.72 14.42 -6.57
N ARG A 100 -7.15 13.18 -6.32
CA ARG A 100 -8.46 12.66 -6.71
C ARG A 100 -8.96 11.68 -5.67
N ASN A 101 -9.99 12.07 -4.93
CA ASN A 101 -10.62 11.19 -3.96
C ASN A 101 -11.13 9.91 -4.64
N GLY A 102 -10.80 8.75 -4.06
CA GLY A 102 -11.14 7.44 -4.62
C GLY A 102 -10.13 6.88 -5.62
N PHE A 103 -8.99 7.55 -5.82
CA PHE A 103 -7.95 7.12 -6.76
C PHE A 103 -7.56 5.65 -6.59
N VAL A 104 -7.25 5.23 -5.36
CA VAL A 104 -6.76 3.85 -5.10
C VAL A 104 -7.83 2.81 -5.38
N ALA A 105 -9.10 3.12 -5.07
CA ALA A 105 -10.22 2.21 -5.34
C ALA A 105 -10.44 2.03 -6.86
N GLU A 106 -10.38 3.12 -7.63
CA GLU A 106 -10.50 3.05 -9.09
C GLU A 106 -9.27 2.41 -9.76
N LEU A 107 -8.07 2.62 -9.20
CA LEU A 107 -6.87 1.91 -9.64
C LEU A 107 -7.05 0.40 -9.44
N ASN A 108 -7.46 -0.05 -8.25
CA ASN A 108 -7.75 -1.45 -7.97
C ASN A 108 -8.78 -2.03 -8.95
N LYS A 109 -9.87 -1.30 -9.21
CA LYS A 109 -10.88 -1.71 -10.19
C LYS A 109 -10.31 -1.90 -11.59
N LYS A 110 -9.42 -1.01 -12.05
CA LYS A 110 -8.74 -1.14 -13.35
C LYS A 110 -7.78 -2.32 -13.39
N MET A 111 -7.22 -2.73 -12.25
CA MET A 111 -6.32 -3.89 -12.15
C MET A 111 -7.03 -5.25 -12.24
N ARG A 112 -8.35 -5.30 -12.47
CA ARG A 112 -9.12 -6.55 -12.47
C ARG A 112 -8.60 -7.63 -13.44
N SER A 113 -8.07 -7.24 -14.59
CA SER A 113 -7.67 -8.17 -15.66
C SER A 113 -6.25 -7.94 -16.21
N GLY A 114 -5.48 -7.06 -15.59
CA GLY A 114 -4.16 -6.69 -16.06
C GLY A 114 -3.66 -5.41 -15.38
N TYR A 115 -2.41 -5.05 -15.62
CA TYR A 115 -1.83 -3.80 -15.13
C TYR A 115 -1.18 -3.01 -16.26
N SER A 116 -1.37 -1.69 -16.24
CA SER A 116 -0.63 -0.74 -17.07
C SER A 116 -0.36 0.54 -16.29
N ALA A 117 0.86 1.05 -16.38
CA ALA A 117 1.22 2.35 -15.80
C ALA A 117 0.38 3.51 -16.40
N THR A 118 -0.22 3.34 -17.57
CA THR A 118 -1.14 4.31 -18.17
C THR A 118 -2.40 4.54 -17.33
N TYR A 119 -2.74 3.64 -16.41
CA TYR A 119 -3.89 3.85 -15.51
C TYR A 119 -3.74 5.10 -14.64
N PHE A 120 -2.51 5.51 -14.31
CA PHE A 120 -2.26 6.79 -13.63
C PHE A 120 -2.61 7.99 -14.53
N VAL A 121 -2.35 7.88 -15.83
CA VAL A 121 -2.74 8.91 -16.82
C VAL A 121 -4.26 8.97 -16.94
N ASP A 122 -4.92 7.83 -17.08
CA ASP A 122 -6.39 7.76 -17.16
C ASP A 122 -7.06 8.37 -15.91
N LEU A 123 -6.44 8.20 -14.73
CA LEU A 123 -7.05 8.58 -13.46
C LEU A 123 -6.68 9.99 -12.99
N LEU A 124 -5.47 10.47 -13.29
CA LEU A 124 -4.90 11.72 -12.77
C LEU A 124 -4.33 12.65 -13.86
N GLY A 125 -4.37 12.23 -15.13
CA GLY A 125 -3.88 13.03 -16.26
C GLY A 125 -2.36 13.15 -16.36
N LYS A 126 -1.60 12.37 -15.57
CA LYS A 126 -0.13 12.41 -15.52
C LYS A 126 0.45 10.99 -15.45
N THR A 127 1.67 10.83 -15.97
CA THR A 127 2.42 9.57 -15.81
C THR A 127 2.77 9.36 -14.33
N VAL A 128 2.95 8.10 -13.93
CA VAL A 128 3.35 7.77 -12.55
C VAL A 128 4.68 8.42 -12.16
N ASP A 129 5.64 8.50 -13.08
CA ASP A 129 6.93 9.16 -12.83
C ASP A 129 6.79 10.67 -12.60
N ARG A 130 5.88 11.33 -13.33
CA ARG A 130 5.59 12.75 -13.12
C ARG A 130 4.90 12.96 -11.78
N LEU A 131 3.95 12.11 -11.41
CA LEU A 131 3.27 12.15 -10.12
C LEU A 131 4.26 11.92 -8.97
N TRP A 132 5.18 10.96 -9.10
CA TRP A 132 6.23 10.69 -8.12
C TRP A 132 7.16 11.89 -7.97
N SER A 133 7.59 12.50 -9.08
CA SER A 133 8.41 13.71 -9.05
C SER A 133 7.69 14.88 -8.35
N ASP A 134 6.40 15.09 -8.64
CA ASP A 134 5.58 16.12 -7.97
C ASP A 134 5.44 15.83 -6.46
N TYR A 135 5.26 14.56 -6.08
CA TYR A 135 5.22 14.11 -4.68
C TYR A 135 6.53 14.40 -3.95
N LYS A 136 7.67 14.06 -4.56
CA LYS A 136 9.01 14.33 -4.00
C LYS A 136 9.27 15.83 -3.89
N ALA A 137 8.85 16.64 -4.86
CA ALA A 137 8.96 18.09 -4.76
C ALA A 137 8.11 18.69 -3.63
N LYS A 138 6.94 18.09 -3.35
CA LYS A 138 6.03 18.56 -2.29
C LYS A 138 6.49 18.18 -0.89
N TYR A 139 7.10 17.00 -0.71
CA TYR A 139 7.34 16.43 0.62
C TYR A 139 8.79 16.03 0.89
N GLY A 140 9.69 16.03 -0.10
CA GLY A 140 11.06 15.50 0.00
C GLY A 140 12.06 16.38 0.75
N GLN A 141 11.63 17.03 1.83
CA GLN A 141 12.47 17.82 2.73
C GLN A 141 13.03 16.98 3.87
#